data_AF-X1QZS3-F1
#
_entry.id   AF-X1QZS3-F1
#
_cell.length_a   1.000
_cell.length_b   1.000
_cell.length_c   1.000
_cell.angle_alpha   90.00
_cell.angle_beta   90.00
_cell.angle_gamma   90.00
#
_symmetry.space_group_name_H-M   'P 1'
#
loop_
_entity.id
_entity.type
_entity.pdbx_description
1 polymer ?
#
loop_
_entity_poly.entity_id
_entity_poly.type
_entity_poly.pdbx_seq_one_letter_code
_entity_poly.pdbx_strand_id
1 'polypeptide(L)'
;HIPTLEVPGSYTSEDGKDFAQFLKNLRLKKRKSTYSFRLKKLLDFWDELGIKKHMFTCSAGDSNSGISNNLHICHRSFYLDNDKYVDSVLQQDTANWDVQHLKKGTVDLLRKYYIVGMGQSAGVTRLKYVMRNYHDFWQLQMGYVNAMIMELALAGQADHQYLDNNELRTLFALFVNTALGCPLENILNTGSIHLTLLSMLRMFGNGAFQELLNDVPRRKR
;
A
#
# COMPACT_ATOMS: atom_id res chain seq x y z
N HIS A 1 -7.50 13.45 -16.52
CA HIS A 1 -6.93 12.63 -15.43
C HIS A 1 -7.32 11.18 -15.68
N ILE A 2 -6.40 10.22 -15.60
CA ILE A 2 -6.76 8.78 -15.64
C ILE A 2 -7.13 8.38 -14.21
N PRO A 3 -8.24 7.66 -13.99
CA PRO A 3 -8.63 7.22 -12.65
C PRO A 3 -7.55 6.30 -12.07
N THR A 4 -7.24 6.51 -10.80
CA THR A 4 -6.45 5.57 -10.00
C THR A 4 -7.38 4.53 -9.40
N LEU A 5 -6.81 3.47 -8.83
CA LEU A 5 -7.59 2.58 -7.98
C LEU A 5 -8.18 3.42 -6.86
N GLU A 6 -9.50 3.31 -6.71
CA GLU A 6 -10.27 4.07 -5.76
C GLU A 6 -9.97 3.59 -4.33
N VAL A 7 -9.65 2.30 -4.16
CA VAL A 7 -9.72 1.67 -2.84
C VAL A 7 -8.87 0.39 -2.67
N PRO A 8 -7.85 0.34 -1.80
CA PRO A 8 -7.05 -0.87 -1.57
C PRO A 8 -7.72 -1.83 -0.57
N GLY A 9 -8.46 -2.86 -1.01
CA GLY A 9 -8.96 -3.85 -0.03
C GLY A 9 -9.62 -5.13 -0.50
N SER A 10 -10.39 -5.11 -1.59
CA SER A 10 -11.25 -6.26 -1.93
C SER A 10 -10.99 -6.84 -3.32
N TYR A 11 -9.88 -6.47 -3.96
CA TYR A 11 -9.56 -6.94 -5.29
C TYR A 11 -9.31 -8.46 -5.34
N THR A 12 -10.00 -9.08 -6.26
CA THR A 12 -9.86 -10.47 -6.66
C THR A 12 -8.78 -10.60 -7.75
N SER A 13 -8.46 -11.84 -8.11
CA SER A 13 -7.56 -12.10 -9.25
C SER A 13 -8.19 -11.70 -10.57
N GLU A 14 -9.53 -11.74 -10.68
CA GLU A 14 -10.23 -11.31 -11.90
C GLU A 14 -10.15 -9.79 -12.08
N ASP A 15 -10.34 -9.02 -11.00
CA ASP A 15 -10.13 -7.57 -11.01
C ASP A 15 -8.72 -7.20 -11.49
N GLY A 16 -7.72 -8.00 -11.10
CA GLY A 16 -6.34 -7.82 -11.54
C GLY A 16 -6.14 -8.05 -13.04
N LYS A 17 -6.83 -9.03 -13.64
CA LYS A 17 -6.79 -9.29 -15.09
C LYS A 17 -7.50 -8.19 -15.86
N ASP A 18 -8.68 -7.77 -15.39
CA ASP A 18 -9.42 -6.65 -15.98
C ASP A 18 -8.60 -5.37 -15.94
N PHE A 19 -7.91 -5.12 -14.82
CA PHE A 19 -7.01 -3.99 -14.69
C PHE A 19 -5.79 -4.08 -15.60
N ALA A 20 -5.23 -5.28 -15.78
CA ALA A 20 -4.17 -5.51 -16.76
C ALA A 20 -4.63 -5.13 -18.18
N GLN A 21 -5.83 -5.57 -18.55
CA GLN A 21 -6.43 -5.25 -19.84
C GLN A 21 -6.68 -3.73 -19.99
N PHE A 22 -7.11 -3.06 -18.93
CA PHE A 22 -7.24 -1.60 -18.89
C PHE A 22 -5.88 -0.90 -19.13
N LEU A 23 -4.83 -1.30 -18.41
CA LEU A 23 -3.47 -0.74 -18.58
C LEU A 23 -2.93 -0.98 -19.99
N LYS A 24 -3.13 -2.19 -20.54
CA LYS A 24 -2.80 -2.51 -21.92
C LYS A 24 -3.49 -1.58 -22.90
N ASN A 25 -4.79 -1.32 -22.71
CA ASN A 25 -5.56 -0.40 -23.54
C ASN A 25 -5.06 1.05 -23.44
N LEU A 26 -4.64 1.50 -22.26
CA LEU A 26 -4.02 2.81 -22.08
C LEU A 26 -2.71 2.92 -22.87
N ARG A 27 -1.83 1.92 -22.74
CA ARG A 27 -0.55 1.86 -23.47
C ARG A 27 -0.78 1.93 -24.99
N LEU A 28 -1.72 1.14 -25.51
CA LEU A 28 -2.05 1.14 -26.95
C LEU A 28 -2.53 2.52 -27.43
N LYS A 29 -3.22 3.28 -26.56
CA LYS A 29 -3.62 4.67 -26.79
C LYS A 29 -2.51 5.70 -26.49
N LYS A 30 -1.28 5.25 -26.24
CA LYS A 30 -0.12 6.07 -25.85
C LYS A 30 -0.38 6.94 -24.61
N ARG A 31 -1.21 6.44 -23.67
CA ARG A 31 -1.51 7.10 -22.40
C ARG A 31 -0.84 6.33 -21.26
N LYS A 32 -0.41 7.07 -20.22
CA LYS A 32 0.26 6.51 -19.05
C LYS A 32 -0.64 6.58 -17.82
N SER A 33 -0.65 5.53 -17.02
CA SER A 33 -1.32 5.54 -15.72
C SER A 33 -0.45 6.25 -14.67
N THR A 34 -1.05 6.64 -13.54
CA THR A 34 -0.31 7.10 -12.35
C THR A 34 0.73 6.05 -11.90
N TYR A 35 0.42 4.76 -12.04
CA TYR A 35 1.32 3.68 -11.68
C TYR A 35 2.53 3.59 -12.62
N SER A 36 2.36 3.91 -13.90
CA SER A 36 3.49 4.00 -14.85
C SER A 36 4.49 5.08 -14.42
N PHE A 37 4.00 6.21 -13.89
CA PHE A 37 4.86 7.27 -13.34
C PHE A 37 5.54 6.84 -12.03
N ARG A 38 4.82 6.16 -11.12
CA ARG A 38 5.40 5.65 -9.87
C ARG A 38 6.50 4.61 -10.14
N LEU A 39 6.27 3.69 -11.08
CA LEU A 39 7.28 2.73 -11.51
C LEU A 39 8.48 3.41 -12.18
N LYS A 40 8.25 4.41 -13.03
CA LYS A 40 9.34 5.20 -13.62
C LYS A 40 10.18 5.88 -12.54
N LYS A 41 9.56 6.51 -11.53
CA LYS A 41 10.27 7.13 -10.40
C LYS A 41 11.12 6.10 -9.65
N LEU A 42 10.58 4.91 -9.38
CA LEU A 42 11.33 3.82 -8.76
C LEU A 42 12.59 3.46 -9.57
N LEU A 43 12.46 3.35 -10.89
CA LEU A 43 13.56 2.96 -11.78
C LEU A 43 14.56 4.10 -12.05
N ASP A 44 14.13 5.35 -12.00
CA ASP A 44 15.02 6.50 -12.18
C ASP A 44 15.92 6.73 -10.97
N PHE A 45 15.44 6.41 -9.77
CA PHE A 45 16.10 6.68 -8.48
C PHE A 45 16.37 5.40 -7.67
N TRP A 46 16.52 4.26 -8.34
CA TRP A 46 16.67 2.96 -7.66
C TRP A 46 17.91 2.89 -6.74
N ASP A 47 18.95 3.65 -7.06
CA ASP A 47 20.17 3.81 -6.28
C ASP A 47 19.94 4.50 -4.93
N GLU A 48 18.92 5.36 -4.85
CA GLU A 48 18.53 6.06 -3.62
C GLU A 48 17.67 5.19 -2.68
N LEU A 49 17.17 4.02 -3.13
CA LEU A 49 16.34 3.13 -2.32
C LEU A 49 17.05 2.63 -1.05
N GLY A 50 18.37 2.56 -1.05
CA GLY A 50 19.14 2.15 0.14
C GLY A 50 19.12 3.20 1.25
N ILE A 51 19.06 4.49 0.89
CA ILE A 51 19.38 5.61 1.79
C ILE A 51 18.15 6.51 2.04
N LYS A 52 17.33 6.76 1.02
CA LYS A 52 16.23 7.75 1.06
C LYS A 52 14.87 7.11 0.76
N LYS A 53 14.55 6.00 1.43
CA LYS A 53 13.30 5.24 1.24
C LYS A 53 12.02 6.06 1.39
N HIS A 54 12.01 6.98 2.35
CA HIS A 54 10.89 7.90 2.59
C HIS A 54 10.51 8.74 1.35
N MET A 55 11.42 8.90 0.38
CA MET A 55 11.12 9.59 -0.89
C MET A 55 10.15 8.81 -1.79
N PHE A 56 10.01 7.51 -1.57
CA PHE A 56 9.19 6.62 -2.41
C PHE A 56 7.85 6.28 -1.76
N THR A 57 7.82 6.15 -0.44
CA THR A 57 6.65 5.73 0.32
C THR A 57 5.78 6.92 0.74
N CYS A 58 4.56 6.64 1.21
CA CYS A 58 3.72 7.62 1.89
C CYS A 58 4.46 8.24 3.09
N SER A 59 4.23 9.52 3.36
CA SER A 59 4.81 10.26 4.50
C SER A 59 4.07 10.03 5.82
N ALA A 60 3.25 8.98 5.89
CA ALA A 60 2.52 8.60 7.10
C ALA A 60 3.52 8.38 8.25
N GLY A 61 3.40 9.17 9.31
CA GLY A 61 4.32 9.18 10.45
C GLY A 61 5.62 10.01 10.29
N ASP A 62 5.96 10.45 9.08
CA ASP A 62 7.11 11.32 8.80
C ASP A 62 6.69 12.82 8.77
N SER A 63 5.60 13.13 8.06
CA SER A 63 5.02 14.48 8.00
C SER A 63 3.76 14.51 8.87
N ASN A 64 3.93 14.70 10.18
CA ASN A 64 2.85 14.70 11.16
C ASN A 64 1.68 15.60 10.70
N SER A 65 0.49 15.02 10.52
CA SER A 65 -0.74 15.80 10.32
C SER A 65 -1.66 15.49 11.48
N GLY A 66 -1.82 16.44 12.39
CA GLY A 66 -2.84 16.41 13.44
C GLY A 66 -4.08 17.17 13.00
N ILE A 67 -5.26 16.70 13.38
CA ILE A 67 -6.45 17.51 13.54
C ILE A 67 -6.74 17.50 15.05
N SER A 68 -6.99 18.66 15.67
CA SER A 68 -7.26 18.77 17.11
C SER A 68 -6.04 18.46 18.02
N ASN A 69 -6.28 18.01 19.25
CA ASN A 69 -5.28 17.79 20.30
C ASN A 69 -4.46 16.50 20.16
N ASN A 70 -4.70 15.71 19.10
CA ASN A 70 -4.08 14.41 18.87
C ASN A 70 -3.26 14.40 17.58
N LEU A 71 -2.14 13.69 17.62
CA LEU A 71 -1.33 13.31 16.47
C LEU A 71 -1.86 12.01 15.89
N HIS A 72 -2.05 12.03 14.58
CA HIS A 72 -2.52 10.92 13.79
C HIS A 72 -1.41 10.44 12.85
N ILE A 73 -1.39 9.14 12.54
CA ILE A 73 -0.44 8.55 11.59
C ILE A 73 -0.59 9.17 10.18
N CYS A 74 -1.82 9.45 9.75
CA CYS A 74 -2.14 10.19 8.52
C CYS A 74 -3.61 10.65 8.51
N HIS A 75 -4.01 11.36 7.46
CA HIS A 75 -5.36 11.93 7.32
C HIS A 75 -6.49 10.90 7.33
N ARG A 76 -6.25 9.68 6.87
CA ARG A 76 -7.26 8.62 6.85
C ARG A 76 -7.57 8.07 8.26
N SER A 77 -6.76 8.42 9.25
CA SER A 77 -7.05 8.12 10.66
C SER A 77 -7.74 9.25 11.42
N PHE A 78 -8.05 10.37 10.74
CA PHE A 78 -8.82 11.45 11.36
C PHE A 78 -10.19 10.96 11.79
N TYR A 79 -10.64 11.43 12.96
CA TYR A 79 -11.90 11.03 13.59
C TYR A 79 -12.00 9.57 14.03
N LEU A 80 -11.00 8.73 13.77
CA LEU A 80 -11.00 7.37 14.30
C LEU A 80 -10.91 7.35 15.82
N ASP A 81 -10.47 8.42 16.49
CA ASP A 81 -10.50 8.63 17.94
C ASP A 81 -11.81 9.21 18.48
N ASN A 82 -12.80 9.46 17.62
CA ASN A 82 -14.12 9.96 18.01
C ASN A 82 -15.13 8.80 18.05
N ASP A 83 -15.59 8.42 19.24
CA ASP A 83 -16.54 7.32 19.42
C ASP A 83 -17.86 7.54 18.68
N LYS A 84 -18.41 8.75 18.70
CA LYS A 84 -19.67 9.05 17.99
C LYS A 84 -19.52 8.83 16.49
N TYR A 85 -18.38 9.24 15.92
CA TYR A 85 -18.08 9.01 14.52
C TYR A 85 -17.95 7.52 14.23
N VAL A 86 -17.09 6.81 14.97
CA VAL A 86 -16.85 5.37 14.76
C VAL A 86 -18.13 4.56 14.92
N ASP A 87 -18.90 4.78 15.98
CA ASP A 87 -20.17 4.07 16.20
C ASP A 87 -21.19 4.39 15.10
N SER A 88 -21.28 5.66 14.65
CA SER A 88 -22.17 6.02 13.55
C SER A 88 -21.81 5.34 12.24
N VAL A 89 -20.51 5.16 11.99
CA VAL A 89 -19.99 4.50 10.80
C VAL A 89 -20.24 2.99 10.88
N LEU A 90 -19.97 2.36 12.03
CA LEU A 90 -20.20 0.93 12.25
C LEU A 90 -21.69 0.54 12.20
N GLN A 91 -22.60 1.47 12.47
CA GLN A 91 -24.05 1.28 12.38
C GLN A 91 -24.60 1.48 10.97
N GLN A 92 -23.82 1.99 10.02
CA GLN A 92 -24.27 2.12 8.64
C GLN A 92 -24.29 0.75 7.96
N ASP A 93 -25.49 0.28 7.61
CA ASP A 93 -25.70 -0.88 6.74
C ASP A 93 -25.44 -0.51 5.27
N THR A 94 -24.25 0.03 5.01
CA THR A 94 -23.81 0.33 3.65
C THR A 94 -22.69 -0.63 3.30
N ALA A 95 -22.75 -1.19 2.09
CA ALA A 95 -21.63 -1.87 1.47
C ALA A 95 -20.49 -0.87 1.10
N ASN A 96 -20.27 0.14 1.94
CA ASN A 96 -19.22 1.11 1.79
C ASN A 96 -17.93 0.48 2.28
N TRP A 97 -16.99 0.29 1.36
CA TRP A 97 -15.71 -0.35 1.66
C TRP A 97 -14.93 0.37 2.78
N ASP A 98 -15.03 1.69 2.85
CA ASP A 98 -14.38 2.50 3.90
C ASP A 98 -14.80 2.07 5.30
N VAL A 99 -15.99 1.46 5.40
CA VAL A 99 -16.64 0.99 6.62
C VAL A 99 -16.44 -0.51 6.83
N GLN A 100 -16.35 -1.30 5.75
CA GLN A 100 -16.25 -2.77 5.82
C GLN A 100 -15.00 -3.26 6.56
N HIS A 101 -13.89 -2.51 6.48
CA HIS A 101 -12.64 -2.85 7.17
C HIS A 101 -12.48 -2.16 8.53
N LEU A 102 -13.38 -1.25 8.88
CA LEU A 102 -13.47 -0.72 10.23
C LEU A 102 -14.06 -1.80 11.15
N LYS A 103 -13.19 -2.70 11.61
CA LYS A 103 -13.52 -3.58 12.73
C LYS A 103 -13.17 -2.83 14.01
N LYS A 104 -14.10 -2.79 14.97
CA LYS A 104 -13.91 -2.09 16.25
C LYS A 104 -12.55 -2.41 16.90
N GLY A 105 -12.16 -3.69 16.92
CA GLY A 105 -10.85 -4.11 17.45
C GLY A 105 -9.64 -3.52 16.70
N THR A 106 -9.69 -3.37 15.38
CA THR A 106 -8.60 -2.75 14.61
C THR A 106 -8.53 -1.25 14.86
N VAL A 107 -9.69 -0.59 14.98
CA VAL A 107 -9.77 0.82 15.36
C VAL A 107 -9.22 1.04 16.77
N ASP A 108 -9.53 0.15 17.72
CA ASP A 108 -9.00 0.21 19.09
C ASP A 108 -7.48 0.05 19.13
N LEU A 109 -6.91 -0.87 18.34
CA LEU A 109 -5.46 -0.99 18.16
C LEU A 109 -4.86 0.29 17.58
N LEU A 110 -5.51 0.86 16.57
CA LEU A 110 -5.06 2.09 15.95
C LEU A 110 -5.07 3.26 16.95
N ARG A 111 -6.15 3.43 17.72
CA ARG A 111 -6.25 4.46 18.77
C ARG A 111 -5.16 4.30 19.82
N LYS A 112 -4.95 3.07 20.28
CA LYS A 112 -3.97 2.77 21.34
C LYS A 112 -2.53 3.00 20.90
N TYR A 113 -2.18 2.61 19.68
CA TYR A 113 -0.79 2.55 19.23
C TYR A 113 -0.41 3.60 18.17
N TYR A 114 -1.35 4.26 17.53
CA TYR A 114 -1.08 5.15 16.39
C TYR A 114 -1.77 6.51 16.46
N ILE A 115 -2.58 6.77 17.50
CA ILE A 115 -3.12 8.10 17.82
C ILE A 115 -2.59 8.51 19.19
N VAL A 116 -2.00 9.70 19.29
CA VAL A 116 -1.30 10.14 20.50
C VAL A 116 -1.63 11.59 20.82
N GLY A 117 -1.94 11.90 22.08
CA GLY A 117 -2.13 13.28 22.50
C GLY A 117 -0.84 14.11 22.38
N MET A 118 -0.94 15.33 21.83
CA MET A 118 0.22 16.21 21.61
C MET A 118 1.00 16.56 22.89
N GLY A 119 0.35 16.52 24.06
CA GLY A 119 0.98 16.75 25.36
C GLY A 119 1.78 15.56 25.92
N GLN A 120 1.74 14.38 25.28
CA GLN A 120 2.35 13.16 25.78
C GLN A 120 3.68 12.87 25.08
N SER A 121 4.77 13.51 25.53
CA SER A 121 6.10 13.41 24.91
C SER A 121 6.55 11.96 24.66
N ALA A 122 6.38 11.06 25.64
CA ALA A 122 6.71 9.64 25.50
C ALA A 122 5.89 8.95 24.40
N GLY A 123 4.60 9.28 24.28
CA GLY A 123 3.74 8.76 23.23
C GLY A 123 4.18 9.24 21.84
N VAL A 124 4.55 10.51 21.71
CA VAL A 124 5.01 11.09 20.45
C VAL A 124 6.32 10.45 20.00
N THR A 125 7.26 10.26 20.93
CA THR A 125 8.52 9.55 20.67
C THR A 125 8.27 8.11 20.24
N ARG A 126 7.38 7.39 20.93
CA ARG A 126 6.98 6.03 20.55
C ARG A 126 6.38 5.99 19.14
N LEU A 127 5.47 6.91 18.82
CA LEU A 127 4.84 6.98 17.50
C LEU A 127 5.89 7.19 16.40
N LYS A 128 6.79 8.16 16.58
CA LYS A 128 7.90 8.40 15.63
C LYS A 128 8.79 7.18 15.47
N TYR A 129 9.13 6.51 16.57
CA TYR A 129 9.94 5.28 16.53
C TYR A 129 9.24 4.17 15.74
N VAL A 130 7.97 3.89 16.03
CA VAL A 130 7.20 2.85 15.33
C VAL A 130 7.03 3.19 13.84
N MET A 131 6.81 4.47 13.51
CA MET A 131 6.65 4.87 12.12
C MET A 131 7.97 4.86 11.36
N ARG A 132 9.09 5.19 12.02
CA ARG A 132 10.41 5.01 11.43
C ARG A 132 10.68 3.54 11.08
N ASN A 133 10.25 2.61 11.93
CA ASN A 133 10.39 1.18 11.67
C ASN A 133 9.71 0.75 10.36
N TYR A 134 8.59 1.35 9.96
CA TYR A 134 7.96 1.06 8.66
C TYR A 134 8.95 1.20 7.49
N HIS A 135 9.81 2.22 7.53
CA HIS A 135 10.81 2.47 6.49
C HIS A 135 12.10 1.65 6.69
N ASP A 136 12.47 1.37 7.94
CA ASP A 136 13.73 0.67 8.26
C ASP A 136 13.61 -0.85 8.02
N PHE A 137 12.48 -1.48 8.37
CA PHE A 137 12.24 -2.92 8.23
C PHE A 137 11.81 -3.34 6.81
N TRP A 138 12.37 -2.71 5.79
CA TRP A 138 11.96 -2.95 4.40
C TRP A 138 12.24 -4.38 3.92
N GLN A 139 13.29 -5.04 4.44
CA GLN A 139 13.61 -6.42 4.08
C GLN A 139 12.49 -7.38 4.47
N LEU A 140 11.83 -7.12 5.61
CA LEU A 140 10.65 -7.87 6.03
C LEU A 140 9.51 -7.68 5.02
N GLN A 141 9.26 -6.46 4.58
CA GLN A 141 8.20 -6.15 3.61
C GLN A 141 8.46 -6.82 2.25
N MET A 142 9.72 -6.81 1.80
CA MET A 142 10.14 -7.49 0.58
C MET A 142 10.02 -9.00 0.68
N GLY A 143 10.53 -9.57 1.77
CA GLY A 143 10.45 -11.01 2.03
C GLY A 143 9.00 -11.49 2.08
N TYR A 144 8.14 -10.72 2.75
CA TYR A 144 6.71 -10.98 2.78
C TYR A 144 6.06 -10.95 1.40
N VAL A 145 6.28 -9.88 0.59
CA VAL A 145 5.67 -9.82 -0.74
C VAL A 145 6.20 -10.92 -1.66
N ASN A 146 7.49 -11.23 -1.60
CA ASN A 146 8.08 -12.34 -2.36
C ASN A 146 7.45 -13.69 -2.00
N ALA A 147 7.29 -13.99 -0.70
CA ALA A 147 6.65 -15.23 -0.27
C ALA A 147 5.17 -15.25 -0.69
N MET A 148 4.42 -14.18 -0.43
CA MET A 148 3.00 -14.14 -0.72
C MET A 148 2.68 -14.20 -2.21
N ILE A 149 3.47 -13.57 -3.09
CA ILE A 149 3.20 -13.66 -4.53
C ILE A 149 3.46 -15.07 -5.07
N MET A 150 4.41 -15.81 -4.50
CA MET A 150 4.63 -17.22 -4.84
C MET A 150 3.45 -18.10 -4.39
N GLU A 151 2.99 -17.92 -3.15
CA GLU A 151 1.81 -18.64 -2.64
C GLU A 151 0.55 -18.34 -3.47
N LEU A 152 0.35 -17.06 -3.84
CA LEU A 152 -0.75 -16.68 -4.72
C LEU A 152 -0.63 -17.30 -6.11
N ALA A 153 0.57 -17.40 -6.67
CA ALA A 153 0.80 -18.03 -7.96
C ALA A 153 0.54 -19.55 -7.91
N LEU A 154 0.99 -20.24 -6.85
CA LEU A 154 0.68 -21.67 -6.61
C LEU A 154 -0.83 -21.91 -6.47
N ALA A 155 -1.55 -20.98 -5.84
CA ALA A 155 -2.99 -21.04 -5.68
C ALA A 155 -3.78 -20.59 -6.92
N GLY A 156 -3.12 -20.25 -8.04
CA GLY A 156 -3.77 -19.75 -9.26
C GLY A 156 -4.38 -18.35 -9.11
N GLN A 157 -3.97 -17.59 -8.10
CA GLN A 157 -4.45 -16.24 -7.81
C GLN A 157 -3.51 -15.12 -8.28
N ALA A 158 -2.32 -15.47 -8.77
CA ALA A 158 -1.38 -14.61 -9.46
C ALA A 158 -0.75 -15.38 -10.63
N ASP A 159 -0.06 -14.67 -11.52
CA ASP A 159 0.57 -15.28 -12.69
C ASP A 159 1.69 -16.28 -12.28
N HIS A 160 1.70 -17.46 -12.90
CA HIS A 160 2.67 -18.52 -12.62
C HIS A 160 4.13 -18.09 -12.86
N GLN A 161 4.38 -17.09 -13.71
CA GLN A 161 5.73 -16.58 -13.96
C GLN A 161 6.45 -16.09 -12.70
N TYR A 162 5.70 -15.74 -11.65
CA TYR A 162 6.28 -15.38 -10.36
C TYR A 162 6.92 -16.57 -9.64
N LEU A 163 6.73 -17.82 -10.05
CA LEU A 163 7.41 -18.98 -9.44
C LEU A 163 8.82 -19.17 -10.01
N ASP A 164 9.00 -18.86 -11.29
CA ASP A 164 10.24 -19.15 -12.00
C ASP A 164 11.14 -17.90 -12.17
N ASN A 165 10.56 -16.69 -12.11
CA ASN A 165 11.28 -15.46 -12.37
C ASN A 165 11.55 -14.64 -11.10
N ASN A 166 12.75 -14.85 -10.52
CA ASN A 166 13.16 -14.15 -9.30
C ASN A 166 13.35 -12.64 -9.47
N GLU A 167 13.82 -12.20 -10.64
CA GLU A 167 14.01 -10.78 -10.94
C GLU A 167 12.66 -10.06 -11.00
N LEU A 168 11.68 -10.65 -11.67
CA LEU A 168 10.32 -10.12 -11.74
C LEU A 168 9.68 -10.04 -10.37
N ARG A 169 9.80 -11.09 -9.54
CA ARG A 169 9.32 -11.07 -8.14
C ARG A 169 9.94 -9.92 -7.35
N THR A 170 11.27 -9.78 -7.44
CA THR A 170 12.00 -8.74 -6.72
C THR A 170 11.55 -7.35 -7.15
N LEU A 171 11.41 -7.11 -8.46
CA LEU A 171 10.96 -5.84 -8.98
C LEU A 171 9.49 -5.55 -8.64
N PHE A 172 8.65 -6.57 -8.63
CA PHE A 172 7.27 -6.48 -8.19
C PHE A 172 7.17 -6.12 -6.70
N ALA A 173 7.92 -6.80 -5.84
CA ALA A 173 7.98 -6.51 -4.42
C ALA A 173 8.48 -5.08 -4.14
N LEU A 174 9.46 -4.61 -4.92
CA LEU A 174 9.91 -3.22 -4.87
C LEU A 174 8.78 -2.26 -5.25
N PHE A 175 8.13 -2.51 -6.38
CA PHE A 175 7.04 -1.66 -6.87
C PHE A 175 5.89 -1.60 -5.87
N VAL A 176 5.44 -2.73 -5.35
CA VAL A 176 4.30 -2.79 -4.43
C VAL A 176 4.62 -2.02 -3.14
N ASN A 177 5.78 -2.24 -2.53
CA ASN A 177 6.13 -1.58 -1.27
C ASN A 177 6.41 -0.08 -1.43
N THR A 178 6.94 0.35 -2.59
CA THR A 178 7.26 1.77 -2.84
C THR A 178 6.08 2.54 -3.43
N ALA A 179 5.45 2.01 -4.48
CA ALA A 179 4.41 2.71 -5.21
C ALA A 179 3.02 2.54 -4.59
N LEU A 180 2.78 1.48 -3.82
CA LEU A 180 1.46 1.16 -3.25
C LEU A 180 1.45 1.10 -1.72
N GLY A 181 2.62 1.16 -1.07
CA GLY A 181 2.76 1.01 0.38
C GLY A 181 2.02 2.10 1.17
N CYS A 182 1.06 1.69 1.99
CA CYS A 182 0.35 2.54 2.93
C CYS A 182 0.28 1.85 4.30
N PRO A 183 0.97 2.37 5.34
CA PRO A 183 1.00 1.70 6.65
C PRO A 183 -0.37 1.68 7.33
N LEU A 184 -1.21 2.70 7.10
CA LEU A 184 -2.55 2.73 7.66
C LEU A 184 -3.45 1.65 7.04
N GLU A 185 -3.46 1.52 5.72
CA GLU A 185 -4.25 0.47 5.06
C GLU A 185 -3.76 -0.92 5.46
N ASN A 186 -2.44 -1.10 5.61
CA ASN A 186 -1.87 -2.33 6.12
C ASN A 186 -2.39 -2.63 7.54
N ILE A 187 -2.42 -1.65 8.47
CA ILE A 187 -3.00 -1.85 9.82
C ILE A 187 -4.48 -2.22 9.72
N LEU A 188 -5.28 -1.47 8.95
CA LEU A 188 -6.72 -1.67 8.87
C LEU A 188 -7.09 -3.07 8.35
N ASN A 189 -6.27 -3.63 7.46
CA ASN A 189 -6.55 -4.90 6.80
C ASN A 189 -5.81 -6.10 7.41
N THR A 190 -4.63 -5.90 8.00
CA THR A 190 -3.75 -6.99 8.46
C THR A 190 -3.36 -6.89 9.93
N GLY A 191 -3.62 -5.75 10.58
CA GLY A 191 -3.15 -5.46 11.93
C GLY A 191 -1.65 -5.13 12.02
N SER A 192 -0.93 -5.04 10.90
CA SER A 192 0.51 -4.74 10.85
C SER A 192 0.80 -3.61 9.88
N ILE A 193 1.75 -2.73 10.21
CA ILE A 193 2.24 -1.70 9.26
C ILE A 193 3.07 -2.31 8.14
N HIS A 194 3.65 -3.49 8.32
CA HIS A 194 4.64 -4.05 7.39
C HIS A 194 4.04 -4.99 6.33
N LEU A 195 2.82 -5.48 6.52
CA LEU A 195 2.23 -6.50 5.64
C LEU A 195 1.35 -5.84 4.58
N THR A 196 1.78 -5.92 3.33
CA THR A 196 0.95 -5.50 2.20
C THR A 196 -0.32 -6.34 2.09
N LEU A 197 -1.41 -5.69 1.70
CA LEU A 197 -2.69 -6.35 1.42
C LEU A 197 -2.59 -7.34 0.25
N LEU A 198 -3.14 -8.54 0.44
CA LEU A 198 -3.20 -9.56 -0.61
C LEU A 198 -4.02 -9.13 -1.82
N SER A 199 -5.05 -8.30 -1.62
CA SER A 199 -5.84 -7.72 -2.70
C SER A 199 -4.97 -6.91 -3.66
N MET A 200 -4.03 -6.12 -3.14
CA MET A 200 -3.09 -5.37 -3.98
C MET A 200 -2.12 -6.29 -4.73
N LEU A 201 -1.71 -7.39 -4.11
CA LEU A 201 -0.89 -8.40 -4.79
C LEU A 201 -1.66 -9.07 -5.94
N ARG A 202 -2.93 -9.43 -5.73
CA ARG A 202 -3.80 -9.97 -6.79
C ARG A 202 -4.04 -8.96 -7.90
N MET A 203 -4.28 -7.70 -7.54
CA MET A 203 -4.57 -6.63 -8.48
C MET A 203 -3.43 -6.41 -9.48
N PHE A 204 -2.18 -6.43 -9.01
CA PHE A 204 -1.02 -6.18 -9.86
C PHE A 204 -0.34 -7.46 -10.36
N GLY A 205 -0.52 -8.59 -9.68
CA GLY A 205 0.12 -9.87 -9.96
C GLY A 205 -0.50 -10.70 -11.09
N ASN A 206 -1.58 -10.23 -11.71
CA ASN A 206 -2.26 -10.94 -12.82
C ASN A 206 -2.09 -10.20 -14.16
N GLY A 207 -0.85 -9.85 -14.52
CA GLY A 207 -0.52 -9.20 -15.80
C GLY A 207 -0.42 -7.67 -15.74
N ALA A 208 -1.06 -7.03 -14.76
CA ALA A 208 -1.08 -5.56 -14.67
C ALA A 208 0.32 -4.99 -14.44
N PHE A 209 1.15 -5.63 -13.61
CA PHE A 209 2.53 -5.19 -13.43
C PHE A 209 3.38 -5.34 -14.70
N GLN A 210 3.17 -6.40 -15.47
CA GLN A 210 3.86 -6.64 -16.74
C GLN A 210 3.51 -5.57 -17.77
N GLU A 211 2.26 -5.14 -17.82
CA GLU A 211 1.83 -4.01 -18.65
C GLU A 211 2.53 -2.70 -18.24
N LEU A 212 2.69 -2.45 -16.94
CA LEU A 212 3.48 -1.30 -16.46
C LEU A 212 4.96 -1.41 -16.84
N LEU A 213 5.57 -2.59 -16.78
CA LEU A 213 6.96 -2.77 -17.20
C LEU A 213 7.15 -2.47 -18.69
N ASN A 214 6.17 -2.80 -19.51
CA ASN A 214 6.19 -2.49 -20.94
C ASN A 214 6.01 -1.00 -21.25
N ASP A 215 5.44 -0.21 -20.33
CA ASP A 215 5.27 1.24 -20.46
C ASP A 215 6.58 2.02 -20.20
N VAL A 216 7.54 1.41 -19.49
CA VAL A 216 8.79 2.07 -19.16
C VAL A 216 9.76 1.95 -20.34
N PRO A 217 10.31 3.08 -20.84
CA PRO A 217 11.33 3.03 -21.88
C PRO A 217 12.51 2.16 -21.41
N ARG A 218 12.82 1.09 -22.13
CA ARG A 218 14.06 0.34 -21.89
C ARG A 218 15.23 1.31 -22.10
N ARG A 219 16.08 1.51 -21.08
CA ARG A 219 17.33 2.24 -21.26
C ARG A 219 18.08 1.56 -22.42
N LYS A 220 18.34 2.30 -23.49
CA LYS A 220 19.33 1.86 -24.50
C LYS A 220 20.65 1.74 -23.74
N ARG A 221 21.15 0.52 -23.63
CA ARG A 221 22.53 0.27 -23.19
C ARG A 221 23.47 0.83 -24.26
#